data_AF-A0A519LAV4-F1
#
_entry.id   AF-A0A519LAV4-F1
#
_cell.length_a   1.000
_cell.length_b   1.000
_cell.length_c   1.000
_cell.angle_alpha   90.00
_cell.angle_beta   90.00
_cell.angle_gamma   90.00
#
_symmetry.space_group_name_H-M   'P 1'
#
loop_
_entity.id
_entity.type
_entity.pdbx_description
1 polymer ?
#
loop_
_entity_poly.entity_id
_entity_poly.type
_entity_poly.pdbx_seq_one_letter_code
_entity_poly.pdbx_strand_id
1 'polypeptide(L)'
;MSTQAIGEALAARLYAAEAAIDQALSETAFLAAALPSARTEAYLSAVTGQRAFDGAAASISALAEARSHLVQTHTTLAALARKLGLDTLAIGPLDKPGEQPPVGGGGVSPAMSAKVNKPLTNKANKILPSTTVPC
;
A
#
# COMPACT_ATOMS: atom_id res chain seq x y z
N MET A 1 -35.76 -18.04 -5.89
CA MET A 1 -34.58 -17.71 -5.07
C MET A 1 -35.02 -16.81 -3.93
N SER A 2 -34.46 -16.96 -2.72
CA SER A 2 -34.73 -16.05 -1.60
C SER A 2 -33.92 -14.75 -1.76
N THR A 3 -34.37 -13.66 -1.11
CA THR A 3 -33.62 -12.40 -1.02
C THR A 3 -32.22 -12.61 -0.44
N GLN A 4 -32.12 -13.51 0.55
CA GLN A 4 -30.85 -13.93 1.15
C GLN A 4 -29.89 -14.50 0.09
N ALA A 5 -30.35 -15.45 -0.73
CA ALA A 5 -29.51 -16.09 -1.75
C ALA A 5 -29.04 -15.08 -2.82
N ILE A 6 -29.87 -14.09 -3.17
CA ILE A 6 -29.47 -13.01 -4.09
C ILE A 6 -28.40 -12.12 -3.44
N GLY A 7 -28.56 -11.77 -2.16
CA GLY A 7 -27.59 -10.98 -1.41
C GLY A 7 -26.23 -11.68 -1.30
N GLU A 8 -26.22 -12.97 -0.98
CA GLU A 8 -25.00 -13.80 -0.90
C GLU A 8 -24.26 -13.85 -2.24
N ALA A 9 -24.98 -14.06 -3.34
CA ALA A 9 -24.40 -14.07 -4.68
C ALA A 9 -23.77 -12.71 -5.05
N LEU A 10 -24.44 -11.61 -4.69
CA LEU A 10 -23.92 -10.27 -4.95
C LEU A 10 -22.70 -9.94 -4.08
N ALA A 11 -22.72 -10.33 -2.80
CA ALA A 11 -21.58 -10.15 -1.89
C ALA A 11 -20.34 -10.91 -2.38
N ALA A 12 -20.52 -12.17 -2.82
CA ALA A 12 -19.44 -12.96 -3.41
C ALA A 12 -18.88 -12.30 -4.68
N ARG A 13 -19.76 -11.71 -5.52
CA ARG A 13 -19.33 -11.02 -6.75
C ARG A 13 -18.56 -9.73 -6.46
N LEU A 14 -18.98 -8.97 -5.45
CA LEU A 14 -18.27 -7.77 -5.00
C LEU A 14 -16.87 -8.11 -4.48
N TYR A 15 -16.77 -9.12 -3.61
CA TYR A 15 -15.49 -9.59 -3.08
C TYR A 15 -14.54 -10.06 -4.19
N ALA A 16 -15.06 -10.81 -5.16
CA ALA A 16 -14.28 -11.23 -6.33
C ALA A 16 -13.80 -10.04 -7.17
N ALA A 17 -14.60 -8.98 -7.29
CA ALA A 17 -14.22 -7.76 -8.02
C ALA A 17 -13.13 -6.98 -7.26
N GLU A 18 -13.26 -6.82 -5.94
CA GLU A 18 -12.24 -6.20 -5.08
C GLU A 18 -10.90 -6.96 -5.19
N ALA A 19 -10.92 -8.29 -5.08
CA ALA A 19 -9.73 -9.13 -5.20
C ALA A 19 -9.07 -9.04 -6.59
N ALA A 20 -9.87 -8.97 -7.67
CA ALA A 20 -9.35 -8.83 -9.02
C ALA A 20 -8.64 -7.49 -9.24
N ILE A 21 -9.16 -6.39 -8.67
CA ILE A 21 -8.50 -5.07 -8.72
C ILE A 21 -7.22 -5.07 -7.91
N ASP A 22 -7.22 -5.66 -6.71
CA ASP A 22 -6.02 -5.75 -5.87
C ASP A 22 -4.90 -6.54 -6.57
N GLN A 23 -5.25 -7.64 -7.24
CA GLN A 23 -4.29 -8.41 -8.04
C GLN A 23 -3.79 -7.62 -9.25
N ALA A 24 -4.68 -6.94 -9.99
CA ALA A 24 -4.26 -6.10 -11.11
C ALA A 24 -3.32 -4.98 -10.69
N LEU A 25 -3.56 -4.37 -9.52
CA LEU A 25 -2.71 -3.30 -8.97
C LEU A 25 -1.33 -3.83 -8.61
N SER A 26 -1.26 -5.02 -7.99
CA SER A 26 0.00 -5.71 -7.69
C SER A 26 0.84 -5.96 -8.94
N GLU A 27 0.27 -6.64 -9.94
CA GLU A 27 0.99 -6.99 -11.18
C GLU A 27 1.42 -5.75 -11.97
N THR A 28 0.57 -4.72 -12.02
CA THR A 28 0.91 -3.46 -12.71
C THR A 28 2.04 -2.72 -11.99
N ALA A 29 2.06 -2.73 -10.65
CA ALA A 29 3.14 -2.15 -9.87
C ALA A 29 4.47 -2.88 -10.10
N PHE A 30 4.46 -4.22 -10.16
CA PHE A 30 5.64 -5.00 -10.51
C PHE A 30 6.18 -4.65 -11.91
N LEU A 31 5.30 -4.56 -12.90
CA LEU A 31 5.69 -4.13 -14.25
C LEU A 31 6.31 -2.73 -14.25
N ALA A 32 5.66 -1.76 -13.59
CA ALA A 32 6.17 -0.39 -13.51
C ALA A 32 7.56 -0.32 -12.86
N ALA A 33 7.79 -1.11 -11.80
CA ALA A 33 9.07 -1.19 -11.12
C ALA A 33 10.17 -1.86 -11.96
N ALA A 34 9.81 -2.82 -12.82
CA ALA A 34 10.77 -3.52 -13.67
C ALA A 34 11.31 -2.66 -14.82
N LEU A 35 10.52 -1.70 -15.32
CA LEU A 35 10.87 -0.90 -16.51
C LEU A 35 12.17 -0.08 -16.35
N PRO A 36 12.38 0.70 -15.26
CA PRO A 36 13.64 1.44 -15.08
C PRO A 36 14.86 0.51 -14.94
N SER A 37 14.72 -0.62 -14.26
CA SER A 37 15.80 -1.61 -14.08
C SER A 37 16.19 -2.24 -15.42
N ALA A 38 15.22 -2.74 -16.19
CA ALA A 38 15.45 -3.31 -17.52
C ALA A 38 16.14 -2.32 -18.46
N ARG A 39 15.76 -1.02 -18.40
CA ARG A 39 16.42 0.05 -19.15
C ARG A 39 17.89 0.20 -18.75
N THR A 40 18.20 0.19 -17.46
CA THR A 40 19.60 0.29 -16.98
C THR A 40 20.43 -0.93 -17.35
N GLU A 41 19.88 -2.13 -17.23
CA GLU A 41 20.53 -3.40 -17.58
C GLU A 41 20.85 -3.48 -19.09
N ALA A 42 20.00 -2.87 -19.92
CA ALA A 42 20.21 -2.78 -21.36
C ALA A 42 21.13 -1.61 -21.79
N TYR A 43 21.72 -0.84 -20.86
CA TYR A 43 22.53 0.36 -21.13
C TYR A 43 21.81 1.40 -22.00
N LEU A 44 20.47 1.51 -21.86
CA LEU A 44 19.65 2.43 -22.64
C LEU A 44 19.50 3.78 -21.93
N SER A 45 19.37 4.84 -22.75
CA SER A 45 19.09 6.21 -22.27
C SER A 45 17.86 6.27 -21.36
N ALA A 46 17.86 7.19 -20.40
CA ALA A 46 16.76 7.39 -19.44
C ALA A 46 15.40 7.68 -20.10
N VAL A 47 15.40 8.30 -21.28
CA VAL A 47 14.16 8.60 -22.02
C VAL A 47 13.61 7.37 -22.76
N THR A 48 14.42 6.32 -22.94
CA THR A 48 14.00 5.10 -23.60
C THR A 48 13.00 4.36 -22.71
N GLY A 49 11.78 4.15 -23.23
CA GLY A 49 10.70 3.50 -22.49
C GLY A 49 9.92 4.42 -21.56
N GLN A 50 10.21 5.72 -21.49
CA GLN A 50 9.53 6.67 -20.60
C GLN A 50 8.00 6.64 -20.78
N ARG A 51 7.50 6.67 -22.03
CA ARG A 51 6.06 6.59 -22.29
C ARG A 51 5.40 5.29 -21.80
N ALA A 52 6.15 4.18 -21.80
CA ALA A 52 5.64 2.91 -21.28
C ALA A 52 5.54 2.97 -19.74
N PHE A 53 6.54 3.57 -19.08
CA PHE A 53 6.50 3.81 -17.64
C PHE A 53 5.37 4.78 -17.25
N ASP A 54 5.18 5.87 -18.00
CA ASP A 54 4.09 6.83 -17.78
C ASP A 54 2.73 6.13 -17.88
N GLY A 55 2.54 5.26 -18.88
CA GLY A 55 1.33 4.46 -19.04
C GLY A 55 1.09 3.49 -17.89
N ALA A 56 2.13 2.81 -17.40
CA ALA A 56 2.04 1.92 -16.24
C ALA A 56 1.67 2.70 -14.96
N ALA A 57 2.30 3.86 -14.72
CA ALA A 57 2.00 4.74 -13.58
C ALA A 57 0.57 5.29 -13.61
N ALA A 58 0.10 5.72 -14.79
CA ALA A 58 -1.28 6.15 -14.98
C ALA A 58 -2.28 5.00 -14.72
N SER A 59 -1.94 3.78 -15.14
CA SER A 59 -2.77 2.59 -14.91
C SER A 59 -2.89 2.25 -13.42
N ILE A 60 -1.78 2.33 -12.67
CA ILE A 60 -1.78 2.16 -11.20
C ILE A 60 -2.72 3.16 -10.53
N SER A 61 -2.66 4.42 -10.96
CA SER A 61 -3.52 5.49 -10.42
C SER A 61 -5.00 5.20 -10.68
N ALA A 62 -5.35 4.81 -11.90
CA ALA A 62 -6.73 4.43 -12.25
C ALA A 62 -7.23 3.20 -11.47
N LEU A 63 -6.37 2.19 -11.25
CA LEU A 63 -6.71 1.03 -10.44
C LEU A 63 -6.94 1.39 -8.96
N ALA A 64 -6.14 2.30 -8.41
CA ALA A 64 -6.33 2.79 -7.04
C ALA A 64 -7.65 3.55 -6.88
N GLU A 65 -8.03 4.37 -7.86
CA GLU A 65 -9.34 5.04 -7.90
C GLU A 65 -10.49 4.02 -8.00
N ALA A 66 -10.38 3.03 -8.89
CA ALA A 66 -11.37 1.97 -9.03
C ALA A 66 -11.59 1.21 -7.72
N ARG A 67 -10.51 0.90 -6.99
CA ARG A 67 -10.58 0.29 -5.66
C ARG A 67 -11.33 1.15 -4.66
N SER A 68 -11.08 2.46 -4.63
CA SER A 68 -11.81 3.41 -3.78
C SER A 68 -13.31 3.38 -4.05
N HIS A 69 -13.71 3.38 -5.33
CA HIS A 69 -15.12 3.27 -5.72
C HIS A 69 -15.77 1.94 -5.29
N LEU A 70 -15.04 0.82 -5.37
CA LEU A 70 -15.55 -0.48 -4.89
C LEU A 70 -15.76 -0.49 -3.37
N VAL A 71 -14.85 0.09 -2.58
CA VAL A 71 -15.02 0.21 -1.12
C VAL A 71 -16.23 1.08 -0.74
N GLN A 72 -16.48 2.16 -1.47
CA GLN A 72 -17.69 2.98 -1.29
C GLN A 72 -18.96 2.21 -1.66
N THR A 73 -18.89 1.42 -2.74
CA THR A 73 -19.98 0.53 -3.17
C THR A 73 -20.27 -0.52 -2.09
N HIS A 74 -19.23 -1.13 -1.52
CA HIS A 74 -19.33 -2.06 -0.40
C HIS A 74 -20.05 -1.43 0.78
N THR A 75 -19.64 -0.24 1.21
CA THR A 75 -20.25 0.48 2.33
C THR A 75 -21.74 0.73 2.09
N THR A 76 -22.10 1.09 0.86
CA THR A 76 -23.50 1.32 0.46
C THR A 76 -24.32 0.03 0.47
N LEU A 77 -23.76 -1.07 -0.07
CA LEU A 77 -24.40 -2.38 -0.07
C LEU A 77 -24.55 -2.96 1.34
N ALA A 78 -23.57 -2.76 2.21
CA ALA A 78 -23.65 -3.15 3.62
C ALA A 78 -24.77 -2.40 4.35
N ALA A 79 -24.94 -1.09 4.08
CA ALA A 79 -26.05 -0.32 4.63
C ALA A 79 -27.42 -0.82 4.13
N LEU A 80 -27.50 -1.22 2.86
CA LEU A 80 -28.71 -1.81 2.28
C LEU A 80 -29.01 -3.19 2.90
N ALA A 81 -28.00 -4.04 3.07
CA ALA A 81 -28.15 -5.36 3.68
C ALA A 81 -28.75 -5.27 5.10
N ARG A 82 -28.27 -4.33 5.93
CA ARG A 82 -28.87 -4.04 7.26
C ARG A 82 -30.34 -3.65 7.18
N LYS A 83 -30.71 -2.78 6.23
CA LYS A 83 -32.11 -2.35 6.03
C LYS A 83 -33.02 -3.51 5.63
N LEU A 84 -32.48 -4.54 5.00
CA LEU A 84 -33.21 -5.73 4.56
C LEU A 84 -33.17 -6.88 5.58
N GLY A 85 -32.55 -6.69 6.76
CA GLY A 85 -32.38 -7.74 7.77
C GLY A 85 -31.37 -8.82 7.39
N LEU A 86 -30.44 -8.50 6.49
CA LEU A 86 -29.37 -9.40 6.01
C LEU A 86 -28.05 -9.10 6.73
N ASP A 87 -28.09 -8.99 8.07
CA ASP A 87 -26.98 -8.46 8.87
C ASP A 87 -25.67 -9.25 8.71
N THR A 88 -25.77 -10.57 8.47
CA THR A 88 -24.60 -11.42 8.19
C THR A 88 -23.84 -11.01 6.93
N LEU A 89 -24.52 -10.43 5.94
CA LEU A 89 -23.90 -9.92 4.71
C LEU A 89 -23.33 -8.51 4.87
N ALA A 90 -23.82 -7.76 5.86
CA ALA A 90 -23.43 -6.37 6.07
C ALA A 90 -22.08 -6.19 6.77
N ILE A 91 -21.57 -7.23 7.44
CA ILE A 91 -20.33 -7.20 8.23
C ILE A 91 -19.13 -7.69 7.38
N GLY A 92 -19.38 -8.29 6.22
CA GLY A 92 -18.37 -9.00 5.42
C GLY A 92 -17.96 -10.33 6.07
N PRO A 93 -17.00 -11.09 5.50
CA PRO A 93 -16.52 -12.32 6.13
C PRO A 93 -16.07 -12.07 7.57
N LEU A 94 -16.74 -12.73 8.52
CA LEU A 94 -16.44 -12.65 9.96
C LEU A 94 -15.12 -13.33 10.32
N ASP A 95 -14.59 -14.15 9.42
CA ASP A 95 -13.30 -14.83 9.58
C ASP A 95 -12.17 -13.88 9.20
N LYS A 96 -12.06 -12.76 9.92
CA LYS A 96 -10.87 -11.93 9.96
C LYS A 96 -9.98 -12.46 11.08
N PRO A 97 -8.97 -13.32 10.82
CA PRO A 97 -7.98 -13.65 11.83
C PRO A 97 -7.21 -12.36 12.16
N GLY A 98 -7.61 -11.67 13.23
CA GLY A 98 -7.01 -10.39 13.60
C GLY A 98 -7.87 -9.38 14.34
N GLU A 99 -9.07 -9.70 14.83
CA GLU A 99 -9.80 -8.80 15.77
C GLU A 99 -9.17 -8.71 17.17
N GLN A 100 -7.90 -9.12 17.33
CA GLN A 100 -7.09 -8.48 18.35
C GLN A 100 -6.75 -7.07 17.86
N PRO A 101 -7.19 -6.01 18.56
CA PRO A 101 -6.70 -4.67 18.27
C PRO A 101 -5.17 -4.73 18.25
N PRO A 102 -4.48 -3.98 17.37
CA PRO A 102 -3.03 -3.97 17.35
C PRO A 102 -2.53 -3.74 18.77
N VAL A 103 -1.83 -4.75 19.33
CA VAL A 103 -0.98 -4.58 20.51
C VAL A 103 0.05 -3.53 20.12
N GLY A 104 -0.25 -2.26 20.39
CA GLY A 104 0.47 -1.14 19.80
C GLY A 104 -0.31 0.16 19.73
N GLY A 105 -1.64 0.15 19.94
CA GLY A 105 -2.44 1.35 20.20
C GLY A 105 -2.23 1.95 21.60
N GLY A 106 -1.00 1.90 22.12
CA GLY A 106 -0.62 2.61 23.34
C GLY A 106 -0.40 4.07 22.96
N GLY A 107 -1.29 4.94 23.43
CA GLY A 107 -1.11 6.38 23.33
C GLY A 107 0.32 6.76 23.66
N VAL A 108 0.89 7.66 22.86
CA VAL A 108 2.21 8.26 23.06
C VAL A 108 2.42 8.59 24.54
N SER A 109 3.11 7.68 25.23
CA SER A 109 3.78 8.00 26.47
C SER A 109 5.04 8.76 26.07
N PRO A 110 5.41 9.87 26.73
CA PRO A 110 6.49 10.75 26.27
C PRO A 110 7.91 10.12 26.40
N ALA A 111 8.02 8.81 26.61
CA ALA A 111 9.26 8.16 26.99
C ALA A 111 10.11 7.59 25.83
N MET A 112 9.74 7.79 24.55
CA MET A 112 10.46 7.19 23.41
C MET A 112 10.93 8.17 22.31
N SER A 113 10.92 9.48 22.54
CA SER A 113 11.54 10.45 21.59
C SER A 113 13.05 10.63 21.76
N ALA A 114 13.71 9.93 22.69
CA ALA A 114 15.12 10.18 23.02
C ALA A 114 16.16 9.48 22.10
N LYS A 115 15.82 9.12 20.86
CA LYS A 115 16.79 8.52 19.92
C LYS A 115 16.90 9.17 18.54
N VAL A 116 16.13 10.21 18.22
CA VAL A 116 16.27 10.90 16.91
C VAL A 116 17.21 12.11 16.95
N ASN A 117 17.53 12.65 18.14
CA ASN A 117 18.48 13.77 18.30
C ASN A 117 19.70 13.40 19.17
N LYS A 118 20.33 12.23 18.94
CA LYS A 118 21.72 12.11 19.40
C LYS A 118 22.60 12.89 18.43
N PRO A 119 23.31 13.96 18.85
CA PRO A 119 24.35 14.52 18.01
C PRO A 119 25.32 13.39 17.71
N LEU A 120 25.65 13.20 16.42
CA LEU A 120 26.75 12.34 16.01
C LEU A 120 27.96 12.78 16.83
N THR A 121 28.39 11.98 17.80
CA THR A 121 29.63 12.26 18.52
C THR A 121 30.74 12.10 17.50
N ASN A 122 31.19 13.22 16.94
CA ASN A 122 32.34 13.27 16.06
C ASN A 122 33.58 12.90 16.88
N LYS A 123 33.83 11.60 17.01
CA LYS A 123 35.09 11.05 17.49
C LYS A 123 35.84 10.46 16.29
N ALA A 124 36.21 11.33 15.36
CA ALA A 124 37.36 11.11 14.48
C ALA A 124 37.89 12.43 13.89
N ASN A 125 38.09 13.47 14.72
CA ASN A 125 39.14 14.43 14.36
C ASN A 125 40.49 13.81 14.74
N LYS A 126 40.99 12.91 13.89
CA LYS A 126 42.39 12.51 13.97
C LYS A 126 43.18 13.71 13.49
N ILE A 127 43.71 14.47 14.46
CA ILE A 127 44.69 15.51 14.24
C ILE A 127 45.78 14.91 13.35
N LEU A 128 45.90 15.40 12.12
CA LEU A 128 47.07 15.14 11.28
C LEU A 128 48.27 15.71 12.04
N PRO A 129 49.34 14.92 12.29
CA PRO A 129 50.54 15.50 12.87
C PRO A 129 51.09 16.55 11.90
N SER A 130 51.19 17.79 12.39
CA SER A 130 51.91 18.85 11.73
C SER A 130 53.39 18.48 11.66
N THR A 131 53.84 17.98 10.51
CA THR A 131 55.27 17.98 10.19
C THR A 131 55.56 19.23 9.39
N THR A 132 55.86 20.30 10.12
CA THR A 132 56.77 21.34 9.63
C THR A 132 58.15 20.72 9.49
N VAL A 133 58.69 20.65 8.27
CA VAL A 133 60.14 20.59 8.07
C VAL A 133 60.50 21.59 6.96
N PRO A 134 61.49 22.48 7.20
CA PRO A 134 61.76 23.65 6.38
C PRO A 134 62.75 23.39 5.23
N CYS A 135 62.77 24.37 4.32
CA CYS A 135 63.67 24.63 3.18
C CYS A 135 63.53 23.71 1.95
#